data_AF-A0A0D7DXX6-F1
#
_entry.id   AF-A0A0D7DXX6-F1
#
_cell.length_a   1.000
_cell.length_b   1.000
_cell.length_c   1.000
_cell.angle_alpha   90.00
_cell.angle_beta   90.00
_cell.angle_gamma   90.00
#
_symmetry.space_group_name_H-M   'P 1'
#
loop_
_entity.id
_entity.type
_entity.pdbx_description
1 polymer ?
#
loop_
_entity_poly.entity_id
_entity_poly.type
_entity_poly.pdbx_seq_one_letter_code
_entity_poly.pdbx_strand_id
1 'polypeptide(L)' 'MLNRDQDILQAAEDWHKAGHGVALATVVETWGSAPRPAGSSLVINDDGTFLGSVSGGCVEGA' A
#
# COMPACT_ATOMS: atom_id res chain seq x y z
N MET A 1 10.25 -11.53 -11.80
CA MET A 1 10.00 -10.12 -11.44
C MET A 1 8.76 -10.16 -10.57
N LEU A 2 8.93 -10.38 -9.26
CA LEU A 2 7.80 -10.62 -8.35
C LEU A 2 6.95 -9.36 -8.30
N ASN A 3 5.64 -9.55 -8.49
CA ASN A 3 4.69 -8.49 -8.71
C ASN A 3 4.50 -7.75 -7.38
N ARG A 4 4.81 -6.45 -7.33
CA ARG A 4 4.71 -5.63 -6.11
C ARG A 4 3.36 -5.75 -5.41
N ASP A 5 2.30 -6.00 -6.17
CA ASP A 5 0.95 -6.23 -5.64
C ASP A 5 0.83 -7.57 -4.91
N GLN A 6 1.57 -8.61 -5.31
CA GLN A 6 1.63 -9.86 -4.56
C GLN A 6 2.30 -9.64 -3.20
N ASP A 7 3.35 -8.83 -3.11
CA ASP A 7 4.01 -8.53 -1.83
C ASP A 7 3.07 -7.77 -0.88
N ILE A 8 2.24 -6.86 -1.42
CA ILE A 8 1.25 -6.09 -0.66
C ILE A 8 0.13 -6.99 -0.12
N LEU A 9 -0.41 -7.88 -0.96
CA LEU A 9 -1.47 -8.79 -0.55
C LEU A 9 -0.95 -9.86 0.42
N GLN A 10 0.29 -10.33 0.24
CA GLN A 10 0.90 -11.26 1.18
C GLN A 10 1.12 -10.62 2.54
N ALA A 11 1.65 -9.39 2.59
CA ALA A 11 1.81 -8.66 3.85
C ALA A 11 0.47 -8.41 4.55
N ALA A 12 -0.58 -8.06 3.79
CA ALA A 12 -1.93 -7.90 4.33
C ALA A 12 -2.44 -9.20 4.96
N GLU A 13 -2.26 -10.33 4.28
CA GLU A 13 -2.68 -11.64 4.76
C GLU A 13 -1.92 -12.05 6.03
N ASP A 14 -0.60 -11.84 6.05
CA ASP A 14 0.26 -12.19 7.18
C ASP A 14 -0.09 -11.35 8.42
N TRP A 15 -0.29 -10.04 8.25
CA TRP A 15 -0.71 -9.16 9.34
C TRP A 15 -2.10 -9.49 9.86
N HIS A 16 -3.04 -9.77 8.97
CA HIS A 16 -4.38 -10.19 9.36
C HIS A 16 -4.37 -11.51 10.15
N LYS A 17 -3.56 -12.49 9.71
CA LYS A 17 -3.35 -13.76 10.43
C LYS A 17 -2.69 -13.59 11.78
N ALA A 18 -1.83 -12.59 11.93
CA ALA A 18 -1.20 -12.22 13.19
C ALA A 18 -2.15 -11.43 14.12
N GLY A 19 -3.37 -11.10 13.68
CA GLY A 19 -4.38 -10.43 14.49
C GLY A 19 -4.35 -8.90 14.40
N HIS A 20 -3.55 -8.33 13.51
CA HIS A 20 -3.49 -6.88 13.29
C HIS A 20 -4.69 -6.40 12.48
N GLY A 21 -5.13 -5.17 12.77
CA GLY A 21 -5.96 -4.40 11.85
C GLY A 21 -5.16 -4.06 10.59
N VAL A 22 -5.78 -4.20 9.42
CA VAL A 22 -5.12 -3.97 8.12
C VAL A 22 -6.00 -3.10 7.23
N ALA A 23 -5.39 -2.11 6.56
CA ALA A 23 -6.03 -1.31 5.53
C ALA A 23 -5.22 -1.38 4.22
N LEU A 24 -5.92 -1.51 3.09
CA LEU A 24 -5.35 -1.42 1.76
C LEU A 24 -5.86 -0.17 1.03
N ALA A 25 -4.97 0.47 0.28
CA ALA A 25 -5.27 1.59 -0.58
C ALA A 25 -4.71 1.32 -1.98
N THR A 26 -5.52 1.59 -3.02
CA THR A 26 -5.12 1.49 -4.42
C THR A 26 -5.49 2.77 -5.14
N VAL A 27 -4.56 3.31 -5.91
CA VAL A 27 -4.78 4.47 -6.76
C VAL A 27 -5.71 4.06 -7.91
N VAL A 28 -6.95 4.53 -7.88
CA VAL A 28 -7.94 4.22 -8.94
C VAL A 28 -7.73 5.08 -10.19
N GLU A 29 -7.32 6.33 -10.02
CA GLU A 29 -7.08 7.28 -11.10
C GLU A 29 -6.13 8.39 -10.66
N THR A 30 -5.46 9.03 -11.62
CA THR A 30 -4.62 10.19 -11.38
C THR A 30 -4.77 11.21 -12.50
N TRP A 31 -4.54 12.49 -12.19
CA TRP A 31 -4.60 13.59 -13.16
C TRP A 31 -3.37 14.47 -13.05
N GLY A 32 -2.91 15.00 -14.19
CA GLY A 32 -1.69 15.82 -14.25
C GLY A 32 -0.42 15.01 -13.95
N SER A 33 0.59 15.66 -13.38
CA SER A 33 1.90 15.06 -13.08
C SER A 33 1.87 14.27 -11.75
N ALA A 34 1.08 13.20 -11.68
CA ALA A 34 1.02 12.37 -10.49
C ALA A 34 2.27 11.47 -10.38
N PRO A 35 2.94 11.43 -9.21
CA PRO A 35 4.18 10.69 -9.01
C PRO A 35 4.03 9.16 -9.04
N ARG A 36 2.79 8.64 -8.98
CA ARG A 36 2.47 7.22 -9.10
C ARG A 36 1.34 7.02 -10.12
N PRO A 37 1.41 6.00 -10.99
CA PRO A 37 0.33 5.69 -11.90
C PRO A 37 -0.87 5.05 -11.17
N ALA A 38 -2.04 5.09 -11.81
CA ALA A 38 -3.18 4.27 -11.41
C ALA A 38 -2.77 2.78 -11.32
N GLY A 39 -3.34 2.07 -10.35
CA GLY A 39 -2.97 0.71 -9.97
C GLY A 39 -1.88 0.62 -8.90
N SER A 40 -1.23 1.73 -8.53
CA SER A 40 -0.29 1.71 -7.40
C SER A 40 -1.01 1.42 -6.10
N SER A 41 -0.49 0.48 -5.30
CA SER A 41 -1.12 0.03 -4.05
C SER A 41 -0.23 0.26 -2.83
N LEU A 42 -0.86 0.32 -1.66
CA LEU A 42 -0.25 0.42 -0.33
C LEU A 42 -1.09 -0.39 0.67
N VAL A 43 -0.42 -1.09 1.59
CA VAL A 43 -1.03 -1.71 2.77
C VAL A 43 -0.44 -1.10 4.03
N ILE A 44 -1.24 -0.90 5.06
CA ILE A 44 -0.83 -0.43 6.39
C ILE A 44 -1.50 -1.27 7.47
N ASN A 45 -0.77 -1.56 8.55
CA ASN A 45 -1.32 -2.19 9.76
C ASN A 45 -1.60 -1.16 10.88
N ASP A 46 -2.26 -1.61 11.94
CA ASP A 46 -2.60 -0.80 13.12
C ASP A 46 -1.38 -0.29 13.92
N ASP A 47 -0.23 -0.96 13.81
CA ASP A 47 1.04 -0.49 14.36
C ASP A 47 1.71 0.62 13.53
N GLY A 48 1.11 1.01 12.40
CA GLY A 48 1.65 2.04 11.50
C GLY A 48 2.75 1.54 10.56
N THR A 49 2.95 0.22 10.47
CA THR A 49 3.83 -0.39 9.46
C THR A 49 3.11 -0.42 8.12
N PHE A 50 3.76 0.05 7.05
CA PHE A 50 3.18 0.05 5.71
C PHE A 50 4.15 -0.50 4.66
N LEU A 51 3.58 -1.04 3.58
CA LEU A 51 4.30 -1.54 2.41
C LEU A 51 3.60 -1.03 1.14
N GLY A 52 4.37 -0.55 0.17
CA GLY A 52 3.85 0.02 -1.08
C GLY A 52 4.00 1.55 -1.13
N SER A 53 3.35 2.20 -2.08
CA SER A 53 3.41 3.67 -2.20
C SER A 53 2.36 4.20 -3.19
N VAL A 54 1.54 5.16 -2.76
CA VAL A 54 0.52 5.81 -3.61
C VAL A 54 0.94 7.20 -4.12
N SER A 55 2.02 7.77 -3.61
CA SER A 55 2.45 9.15 -3.91
C SER A 55 3.96 9.33 -4.13
N GLY A 56 4.78 8.30 -3.92
CA GLY A 56 6.23 8.40 -4.12
C GLY A 56 7.04 8.92 -2.93
N GLY A 57 6.48 8.95 -1.72
CA GLY A 57 7.27 9.14 -0.49
C GLY A 57 6.89 10.31 0.42
N CYS A 58 5.63 10.77 0.42
CA CYS A 58 5.24 11.92 1.26
C CYS A 58 3.84 11.83 1.90
N VAL A 59 3.17 10.67 1.88
CA VAL A 59 1.83 10.52 2.52
C VAL A 59 1.87 9.46 3.64
N GLU A 60 3.07 9.13 4.12
CA GLU A 60 3.35 7.95 4.95
C GLU A 60 3.73 8.32 6.40
N GLY A 61 3.41 9.53 6.87
CA GLY A 61 3.88 10.03 8.17
C GLY A 61 3.02 11.09 8.84
N ALA A 62 1.69 10.97 8.79
CA ALA A 62 0.78 11.82 9.58
C ALA A 62 -0.13 10.99 10.46
#